data_AF-A0A3D5IRC9-F1
#
_entry.id   AF-A0A3D5IRC9-F1
#
_cell.length_a   1.000
_cell.length_b   1.000
_cell.length_c   1.000
_cell.angle_alpha   90.00
_cell.angle_beta   90.00
_cell.angle_gamma   90.00
#
_symmetry.space_group_name_H-M   'P 1'
#
loop_
_entity.id
_entity.type
_entity.pdbx_description
1 polymer ?
#
loop_
_entity_poly.entity_id
_entity_poly.type
_entity_poly.pdbx_seq_one_letter_code
_entity_poly.pdbx_strand_id
1 'polypeptide(L)'
;MGLKTKDYLAKVRKKTGLSDYKIAQKYDINQSNLSKYKSGRTALSETHAWQFASILGVNPAEVVANTKLEHAKLTGNKLKAIFWQEQLENLSNGSEPIKIKLAQINPIVGDLNNNAQTIINLALEADESGAHLVVFPELALIGYPPEDLLL
;
A
#
# COMPACT_ATOMS: atom_id res chain seq x y z
N MET A 1 15.80 12.66 10.86
CA MET A 1 15.65 13.44 9.61
C MET A 1 15.26 12.47 8.50
N GLY A 2 14.16 12.70 7.79
CA GLY A 2 13.70 11.81 6.71
C GLY A 2 14.70 11.69 5.57
N LEU A 3 14.70 10.54 4.87
CA LEU A 3 15.56 10.29 3.72
C LEU A 3 15.22 11.24 2.57
N LYS A 4 16.24 11.82 1.95
CA LYS A 4 16.07 12.68 0.76
C LYS A 4 16.19 11.87 -0.51
N THR A 5 15.76 12.45 -1.61
CA THR A 5 15.86 11.91 -2.97
C THR A 5 17.28 11.42 -3.31
N LYS A 6 18.30 12.20 -2.94
CA LYS A 6 19.71 11.82 -3.14
C LYS A 6 20.10 10.54 -2.39
N ASP A 7 19.51 10.34 -1.21
CA ASP A 7 19.82 9.20 -0.34
C ASP A 7 19.18 7.92 -0.92
N TYR A 8 17.95 8.02 -1.45
CA TYR A 8 17.32 6.93 -2.18
C TYR A 8 18.10 6.55 -3.44
N LEU A 9 18.55 7.52 -4.24
CA LEU A 9 19.37 7.25 -5.41
C LEU A 9 20.70 6.57 -5.03
N ALA A 10 21.34 7.02 -3.95
CA ALA A 10 22.56 6.39 -3.44
C ALA A 10 22.32 4.93 -2.99
N LYS A 11 21.19 4.66 -2.31
CA LYS A 11 20.79 3.29 -1.93
C LYS A 11 20.52 2.42 -3.15
N VAL A 12 19.85 2.95 -4.18
CA VAL A 12 19.57 2.23 -5.44
C VAL A 12 20.87 1.87 -6.16
N ARG A 13 21.84 2.79 -6.25
CA ARG A 13 23.18 2.51 -6.80
C ARG A 13 23.86 1.38 -6.04
N LYS A 14 23.85 1.45 -4.70
CA LYS A 14 24.46 0.43 -3.85
C LYS A 14 23.82 -0.95 -4.04
N LYS A 15 22.48 -1.02 -4.10
CA LYS A 15 21.76 -2.29 -4.22
C LYS A 15 21.89 -2.93 -5.61
N THR A 16 21.94 -2.12 -6.67
CA THR A 16 21.99 -2.61 -8.05
C THR A 16 23.41 -2.78 -8.58
N GLY A 17 24.41 -2.09 -8.01
CA GLY A 17 25.76 -2.01 -8.55
C GLY A 17 25.85 -1.23 -9.87
N LEU A 18 24.78 -0.53 -10.26
CA LEU A 18 24.69 0.17 -11.54
C LEU A 18 25.07 1.66 -11.40
N SER A 19 25.65 2.20 -12.48
CA SER A 19 25.83 3.65 -12.62
C SER A 19 24.50 4.34 -12.89
N ASP A 20 24.45 5.66 -12.66
CA ASP A 20 23.28 6.50 -12.97
C ASP A 20 22.74 6.29 -14.37
N TYR A 21 23.63 6.22 -15.36
CA TYR A 21 23.28 6.00 -16.75
C TYR A 21 22.62 4.62 -16.96
N LYS A 22 23.18 3.56 -16.35
CA LYS A 22 22.61 2.22 -16.46
C LYS A 22 21.29 2.09 -15.70
N ILE A 23 21.12 2.80 -14.58
CA ILE A 23 19.85 2.91 -13.86
C ILE A 23 18.82 3.59 -14.76
N ALA A 24 19.16 4.74 -15.37
CA ALA A 24 18.29 5.45 -16.30
C ALA A 24 17.77 4.56 -17.43
N GLN A 25 18.66 3.79 -18.08
CA GLN A 25 18.25 2.88 -19.15
C GLN A 25 17.42 1.70 -18.65
N LYS A 26 17.86 1.02 -17.59
CA LYS A 26 17.20 -0.20 -17.09
C LYS A 26 15.79 0.07 -16.56
N TYR A 27 15.59 1.25 -15.99
CA TYR A 27 14.36 1.63 -15.29
C TYR A 27 13.56 2.68 -16.06
N ASP A 28 13.95 2.98 -17.31
CA ASP A 28 13.31 3.97 -18.19
C ASP A 28 13.12 5.35 -17.52
N ILE A 29 14.14 5.80 -16.79
CA ILE A 29 14.15 7.10 -16.11
C ILE A 29 14.92 8.09 -16.97
N ASN A 30 14.28 9.20 -17.34
CA ASN A 30 14.95 10.27 -18.08
C ASN A 30 16.24 10.74 -17.36
N GLN A 31 17.36 10.79 -18.08
CA GLN A 31 18.67 11.18 -17.52
C GLN A 31 18.66 12.57 -16.88
N SER A 32 17.86 13.51 -17.41
CA SER A 32 17.70 14.84 -16.82
C SER A 32 17.05 14.78 -15.44
N ASN A 33 16.06 13.90 -15.24
CA ASN A 33 15.45 13.67 -13.93
C ASN A 33 16.46 13.08 -12.97
N LEU A 34 17.22 12.07 -13.40
CA LEU A 34 18.23 11.41 -12.57
C LEU A 34 19.35 12.39 -12.13
N SER A 35 19.73 13.31 -13.02
CA SER A 35 20.65 14.42 -12.70
C SER A 35 20.07 15.40 -11.66
N LYS A 36 18.79 15.78 -11.80
CA LYS A 36 18.10 16.62 -10.80
C LYS A 36 17.97 15.92 -9.44
N TYR A 37 17.71 14.61 -9.43
CA TYR A 37 17.67 13.79 -8.21
C TYR A 37 19.03 13.72 -7.52
N LYS A 38 20.10 13.50 -8.29
CA LYS A 38 21.48 13.48 -7.78
C LYS A 38 21.88 14.82 -7.14
N SER A 39 21.49 15.93 -7.76
CA SER A 39 21.77 17.27 -7.22
C SER A 39 20.85 17.69 -6.07
N GLY A 40 19.76 16.96 -5.82
CA GLY A 40 18.76 17.32 -4.82
C GLY A 40 17.95 18.58 -5.15
N ARG A 41 18.01 19.06 -6.40
CA ARG A 41 17.24 20.23 -6.87
C ARG A 41 15.75 19.95 -6.94
N THR A 42 15.38 18.68 -7.08
CA THR A 42 13.99 18.25 -7.15
C THR A 42 13.82 16.95 -6.39
N ALA A 43 12.65 16.78 -5.81
CA ALA A 43 12.26 15.52 -5.20
C ALA A 43 11.90 14.49 -6.29
N LEU A 44 11.92 13.20 -5.95
CA LEU A 44 11.40 12.15 -6.84
C LEU A 44 9.98 12.49 -7.33
N SER A 45 9.65 12.09 -8.56
CA SER A 45 8.24 11.98 -8.94
C SER A 45 7.63 10.77 -8.24
N GLU A 46 6.31 10.72 -8.13
CA GLU A 46 5.60 9.61 -7.49
C GLU A 46 5.92 8.25 -8.13
N THR A 47 5.92 8.16 -9.46
CA THR A 47 6.28 6.94 -10.20
C THR A 47 7.69 6.46 -9.85
N HIS A 48 8.69 7.33 -9.90
CA HIS A 48 10.07 6.98 -9.51
C HIS A 48 10.21 6.65 -8.02
N ALA A 49 9.41 7.25 -7.14
CA ALA A 49 9.39 6.88 -5.72
C ALA A 49 8.92 5.42 -5.54
N TRP A 50 7.85 5.02 -6.21
CA TRP A 50 7.39 3.61 -6.24
C TRP A 50 8.43 2.68 -6.84
N GLN A 51 9.05 3.08 -7.95
CA GLN A 51 10.07 2.28 -8.62
C GLN A 51 11.31 2.09 -7.73
N PHE A 52 11.77 3.15 -7.05
CA PHE A 52 12.89 3.07 -6.11
C PHE A 52 12.53 2.23 -4.89
N ALA A 53 11.31 2.35 -4.38
CA ALA A 53 10.82 1.52 -3.29
C ALA A 53 10.84 0.03 -3.66
N SER A 54 10.36 -0.31 -4.86
CA SER A 54 10.39 -1.67 -5.41
C SER A 54 11.82 -2.20 -5.54
N ILE A 55 12.74 -1.42 -6.12
CA ILE A 55 14.15 -1.82 -6.21
C ILE A 55 14.72 -2.07 -4.82
N LEU A 56 14.45 -1.19 -3.85
CA LEU A 56 15.01 -1.24 -2.50
C LEU A 56 14.33 -2.27 -1.60
N GLY A 57 13.12 -2.73 -1.91
CA GLY A 57 12.34 -3.62 -1.06
C GLY A 57 11.90 -2.93 0.23
N VAL A 58 11.50 -1.65 0.13
CA VAL A 58 11.03 -0.84 1.27
C VAL A 58 9.59 -0.39 1.03
N ASN A 59 8.92 0.07 2.08
CA ASN A 59 7.53 0.54 1.99
C ASN A 59 7.41 1.74 1.02
N PRO A 60 6.66 1.63 -0.09
CA PRO A 60 6.49 2.72 -1.04
C PRO A 60 5.81 3.95 -0.43
N ALA A 61 4.92 3.78 0.55
CA ALA A 61 4.25 4.88 1.24
C ALA A 61 5.28 5.79 1.94
N GLU A 62 6.30 5.21 2.58
CA GLU A 62 7.37 5.98 3.22
C GLU A 62 8.22 6.75 2.19
N VAL A 63 8.53 6.13 1.05
CA VAL A 63 9.32 6.79 -0.01
C VAL A 63 8.54 7.96 -0.60
N VAL A 64 7.25 7.76 -0.89
CA VAL A 64 6.36 8.82 -1.40
C VAL A 64 6.23 9.94 -0.38
N ALA A 65 5.98 9.63 0.90
CA ALA A 65 5.80 10.64 1.93
C ALA A 65 7.09 11.46 2.15
N ASN A 66 8.26 10.83 2.22
CA ASN A 66 9.55 11.53 2.28
C ASN A 66 9.77 12.44 1.07
N THR A 67 9.43 11.96 -0.12
CA THR A 67 9.55 12.70 -1.38
C THR A 67 8.62 13.92 -1.41
N LYS A 68 7.36 13.78 -1.00
CA LYS A 68 6.40 14.88 -0.96
C LYS A 68 6.76 15.90 0.12
N LEU A 69 7.29 15.45 1.26
CA LEU A 69 7.85 16.30 2.30
C LEU A 69 9.05 17.12 1.77
N GLU A 70 9.97 16.49 1.05
CA GLU A 70 11.09 17.18 0.41
C GLU A 70 10.61 18.22 -0.60
N HIS A 71 9.66 17.87 -1.47
CA HIS A 71 9.07 18.80 -2.44
C HIS A 71 8.38 19.99 -1.77
N ALA A 72 7.62 19.77 -0.69
CA ALA A 72 6.97 20.85 0.06
C ALA A 72 8.00 21.80 0.68
N LYS A 73 9.12 21.28 1.18
CA LYS A 73 10.24 22.09 1.70
C LYS A 73 10.92 22.88 0.58
N LEU A 74 11.17 22.28 -0.58
CA LEU A 74 11.77 22.96 -1.74
C LEU A 74 10.89 24.10 -2.28
N THR A 75 9.57 23.94 -2.24
CA THR A 75 8.61 24.94 -2.71
C THR A 75 8.20 25.94 -1.62
N GLY A 76 8.74 25.83 -0.39
CA GLY A 76 8.41 26.71 0.74
C GLY A 76 6.99 26.53 1.29
N ASN A 77 6.28 25.47 0.90
CA ASN A 77 4.91 25.22 1.35
C ASN A 77 4.89 24.57 2.75
N LYS A 78 4.81 25.41 3.79
CA LYS A 78 4.83 24.97 5.20
C LYS A 78 3.69 24.02 5.56
N LEU A 79 2.46 24.29 5.12
CA LEU A 79 1.29 23.45 5.42
C LEU A 79 1.46 22.03 4.86
N LYS A 80 1.88 21.91 3.60
CA LYS A 80 2.18 20.59 3.01
C LYS A 80 3.34 19.91 3.71
N ALA A 81 4.35 20.66 4.17
CA ALA A 81 5.48 20.07 4.89
C ALA A 81 5.04 19.49 6.25
N ILE A 82 4.18 20.19 6.99
CA ILE A 82 3.60 19.68 8.24
C ILE A 82 2.78 18.42 7.96
N PHE A 83 1.85 18.49 7.00
CA PHE A 83 1.01 17.35 6.61
C PHE A 83 1.82 16.09 6.30
N TRP A 84 2.83 16.19 5.41
CA TRP A 84 3.64 15.01 5.04
C TRP A 84 4.58 14.53 6.14
N GLN A 85 4.93 15.40 7.09
CA GLN A 85 5.66 15.01 8.28
C GLN A 85 4.76 14.18 9.22
N GLU A 86 3.53 14.61 9.46
CA GLU A 86 2.53 13.84 10.22
C GLU A 86 2.26 12.47 9.57
N GLN A 87 2.14 12.42 8.24
CA GLN A 87 1.97 11.14 7.54
C GLN A 87 3.16 10.18 7.73
N LEU A 88 4.40 10.70 7.74
CA LEU A 88 5.57 9.87 8.04
C LEU A 88 5.58 9.36 9.47
N GLU A 89 5.18 10.21 10.42
CA GLU A 89 5.07 9.82 11.83
C GLU A 89 4.01 8.71 11.98
N ASN A 90 2.84 8.85 11.35
CA ASN A 90 1.79 7.83 11.33
C ASN A 90 2.26 6.51 10.70
N LEU A 91 3.01 6.56 9.59
CA LEU A 91 3.59 5.37 8.97
C LEU A 91 4.61 4.69 9.89
N SER A 92 5.42 5.47 10.62
CA SER A 92 6.43 4.95 11.55
C SER A 92 5.85 4.39 12.84
N ASN A 93 4.70 4.91 13.28
CA ASN A 93 4.01 4.45 14.49
C ASN A 93 3.30 3.10 14.30
N GLY A 94 3.34 2.53 13.08
CA GLY A 94 2.75 1.25 12.74
C GLY A 94 1.22 1.32 12.76
N SER A 95 0.57 1.26 11.60
CA SER A 95 -0.83 0.85 11.58
C SER A 95 -0.89 -0.65 11.85
N GLU A 96 -1.58 -1.08 12.90
CA GLU A 96 -1.85 -2.51 13.08
C GLU A 96 -2.55 -3.04 11.82
N PRO A 97 -2.11 -4.19 11.27
CA PRO A 97 -2.74 -4.75 10.08
C PRO A 97 -4.20 -5.09 10.37
N ILE A 98 -5.11 -4.72 9.48
CA ILE A 98 -6.50 -5.13 9.57
C ILE A 98 -6.57 -6.64 9.29
N LYS A 99 -6.93 -7.44 10.31
CA LYS A 99 -7.16 -8.88 10.16
C LYS A 99 -8.56 -9.10 9.62
N ILE A 100 -8.66 -9.65 8.41
CA ILE A 100 -9.94 -9.94 7.76
C ILE A 100 -10.11 -11.46 7.67
N LYS A 101 -11.20 -11.99 8.23
CA LYS A 101 -11.62 -13.38 8.08
C LYS A 101 -12.54 -13.49 6.86
N LEU A 102 -12.22 -14.40 5.95
CA LEU A 102 -13.11 -14.77 4.85
C LEU A 102 -13.90 -16.00 5.26
N ALA A 103 -15.21 -15.86 5.45
CA ALA A 103 -16.11 -16.94 5.81
C ALA A 103 -16.55 -17.68 4.53
N GLN A 104 -15.78 -18.68 4.11
CA GLN A 104 -16.15 -19.51 2.96
C GLN A 104 -17.21 -20.54 3.39
N ILE A 105 -18.45 -20.35 2.94
CA ILE A 105 -19.59 -21.21 3.24
C ILE A 105 -20.42 -21.50 2.00
N ASN A 106 -21.22 -22.57 2.06
CA ASN A 106 -22.19 -22.96 1.05
C ASN A 106 -23.61 -22.84 1.65
N PRO A 107 -24.27 -21.68 1.53
CA PRO A 107 -25.61 -21.49 2.07
C PRO A 107 -26.64 -22.34 1.29
N ILE A 108 -27.66 -22.83 2.00
CA ILE A 108 -28.75 -23.61 1.40
C ILE A 108 -29.87 -22.65 0.99
N VAL A 109 -30.33 -22.73 -0.26
CA VAL A 109 -31.39 -21.86 -0.79
C VAL A 109 -32.66 -22.00 0.05
N GLY A 110 -33.16 -20.88 0.58
CA GLY A 110 -34.38 -20.81 1.37
C GLY A 110 -34.26 -21.27 2.84
N ASP A 111 -33.13 -21.82 3.27
CA ASP A 111 -32.92 -22.23 4.66
C ASP A 111 -32.37 -21.09 5.53
N LEU A 112 -33.23 -20.09 5.77
CA LEU A 112 -32.86 -18.88 6.49
C LEU A 112 -32.32 -19.15 7.90
N ASN A 113 -32.90 -20.14 8.60
CA ASN A 113 -32.54 -20.41 9.99
C ASN A 113 -31.15 -21.03 10.10
N ASN A 114 -30.84 -22.07 9.31
CA ASN A 114 -29.53 -22.70 9.38
C ASN A 114 -28.44 -21.81 8.78
N ASN A 115 -28.75 -21.05 7.73
CA ASN A 115 -27.81 -20.08 7.17
C ASN A 115 -27.50 -18.95 8.17
N ALA A 116 -28.52 -18.40 8.83
CA ALA A 116 -28.33 -17.39 9.88
C ALA A 116 -27.49 -17.92 11.05
N GLN A 117 -27.77 -19.14 11.52
CA GLN A 117 -26.99 -19.76 12.58
C GLN A 117 -25.52 -19.97 12.17
N THR A 118 -25.29 -20.37 10.92
CA THR A 118 -23.94 -20.51 10.35
C THR A 118 -23.20 -19.17 10.33
N ILE A 119 -23.86 -18.09 9.90
CA ILE A 119 -23.29 -16.73 9.91
C ILE A 119 -22.92 -16.30 11.33
N ILE A 120 -23.81 -16.51 12.30
CA ILE A 120 -23.58 -16.16 13.72
C ILE A 120 -22.37 -16.91 14.27
N ASN A 121 -22.32 -18.23 14.07
CA ASN A 121 -21.21 -19.05 14.58
C ASN A 121 -19.87 -18.62 14.00
N LEU A 122 -19.80 -18.34 12.69
CA LEU A 122 -18.58 -17.91 12.04
C LEU A 122 -18.17 -16.47 12.41
N ALA A 123 -19.13 -15.61 12.72
CA ALA A 123 -18.84 -14.28 13.24
C ALA A 123 -18.21 -14.36 14.64
N LEU A 124 -18.71 -15.25 15.50
CA LEU A 124 -18.12 -15.51 16.82
C LEU A 124 -16.72 -16.11 16.70
N GLU A 125 -16.52 -17.11 15.83
CA GLU A 125 -15.19 -17.69 15.58
C GLU A 125 -14.20 -16.64 15.05
N ALA A 126 -14.66 -15.73 14.17
CA ALA A 126 -13.84 -14.66 13.65
C ALA A 126 -13.37 -13.71 14.77
N ASP A 127 -14.28 -13.32 15.67
CA ASP A 127 -13.97 -12.50 16.84
C ASP A 127 -12.96 -13.20 17.77
N GLU A 128 -13.18 -14.48 18.09
CA GLU A 128 -12.25 -15.29 18.91
C GLU A 128 -10.86 -15.43 18.26
N SER A 129 -10.79 -15.45 16.92
CA SER A 129 -9.52 -15.47 16.18
C SER A 129 -8.82 -14.10 16.10
N GLY A 130 -9.44 -13.05 16.66
CA GLY A 130 -8.94 -11.67 16.64
C GLY A 130 -9.07 -11.02 15.26
N ALA A 131 -10.06 -11.41 14.46
CA ALA A 131 -10.38 -10.72 13.21
C ALA A 131 -11.05 -9.38 13.53
N HIS A 132 -10.69 -8.34 12.78
CA HIS A 132 -11.33 -7.01 12.86
C HIS A 132 -12.55 -6.91 11.93
N LEU A 133 -12.63 -7.79 10.93
CA LEU A 133 -13.71 -7.85 9.96
C LEU A 133 -13.90 -9.29 9.50
N VAL A 134 -15.15 -9.74 9.41
CA VAL A 134 -15.53 -10.98 8.73
C VAL A 134 -16.34 -10.66 7.48
N VAL A 135 -16.02 -11.33 6.38
CA VAL A 135 -16.69 -11.15 5.09
C VAL A 135 -17.36 -12.47 4.69
N PHE A 136 -18.64 -12.40 4.35
CA PHE A 136 -19.44 -13.53 3.88
C PHE A 136 -19.66 -13.46 2.36
N PRO A 137 -19.96 -14.60 1.70
CA PRO A 137 -20.34 -14.61 0.30
C PRO A 137 -21.63 -13.80 0.07
N GLU A 138 -21.84 -13.38 -1.16
CA GLU A 138 -23.12 -12.81 -1.56
C GLU A 138 -24.26 -13.81 -1.30
N LEU A 139 -25.43 -13.30 -0.91
CA LEU A 139 -26.62 -14.11 -0.58
C LEU A 139 -26.39 -15.14 0.54
N ALA A 140 -25.42 -14.95 1.44
CA ALA A 140 -25.11 -15.87 2.52
C ALA A 140 -26.31 -16.27 3.41
N LEU A 141 -27.32 -15.41 3.53
CA LEU A 141 -28.53 -15.69 4.30
C LEU A 141 -29.56 -16.50 3.51
N ILE A 142 -29.78 -16.14 2.24
CA ILE A 142 -30.88 -16.68 1.43
C ILE A 142 -30.46 -17.86 0.54
N GLY A 143 -29.17 -18.02 0.30
CA GLY A 143 -28.61 -18.95 -0.69
C GLY A 143 -28.78 -18.47 -2.12
N TYR A 144 -27.93 -18.98 -3.01
CA TYR A 144 -27.95 -18.63 -4.42
C TYR A 144 -28.89 -19.59 -5.17
N PRO A 145 -29.99 -19.10 -5.79
CA PRO A 145 -30.89 -19.99 -6.52
C PRO A 145 -30.16 -20.61 -7.73
N PRO A 146 -30.29 -21.94 -7.95
CA PRO A 146 -29.60 -22.61 -9.05
C PRO A 146 -30.05 -22.08 -10.42
N GLU A 147 -31.27 -21.54 -10.54
CA GLU A 147 -31.81 -20.95 -11.76
C GLU A 147 -30.99 -19.75 -12.27
N ASP A 148 -30.33 -19.01 -11.37
CA ASP A 148 -29.45 -17.89 -11.73
C ASP A 148 -28.11 -18.35 -12.34
N LEU A 149 -27.76 -19.64 -12.21
CA LEU A 149 -26.52 -20.24 -12.73
C LEU A 149 -26.73 -21.12 -13.98
N LEU A 150 -27.98 -21.32 -14.40
CA LEU A 150 -28.33 -22.15 -15.55
C LEU A 150 -28.69 -21.23 -16.74
N LEU A 151 -27.89 -21.30 -17.81
CA LEU A 151 -28.12 -20.65 -19.11
C LEU A 151 -28.83 -21.59 -20.10
#